data_AF-A0A961XDB5-F1
#
_entry.id   AF-A0A961XDB5-F1
#
_cell.length_a   1.000
_cell.length_b   1.000
_cell.length_c   1.000
_cell.angle_alpha   90.00
_cell.angle_beta   90.00
_cell.angle_gamma   90.00
#
_symmetry.space_group_name_H-M   'P 1'
#
loop_
_entity.id
_entity.type
_entity.pdbx_description
1 polymer ?
#
loop_
_entity_poly.entity_id
_entity_poly.type
_entity_poly.pdbx_seq_one_letter_code
_entity_poly.pdbx_strand_id
1 'polypeptide(L)'
;MADKAKLLVLYHSSYGHTETLAYAMAHGVRAVEDIRVTVKRVPELMPDEVMAAAGMKVEQPAPIADPSELADYDGIIIGTPTRFGNMSSQMRYFLDQTGPLWAAGALIGKVGSVFTSTSTGGGNETTIVTVHHTLMHHGMVVVGLPYSAPDLPDVSEVKGGSPYGAGTISAPDGSRTPSQKELNLASFQGHHVAKITKKLMTGEE
;
A
#
# COMPACT_ATOMS: atom_id res chain seq x y z
N MET A 1 -1.50 2.05 -30.03
CA MET A 1 -1.03 2.68 -28.79
C MET A 1 -0.94 1.55 -27.78
N ALA A 2 0.24 1.30 -27.19
CA ALA A 2 0.35 0.27 -26.16
C ALA A 2 -0.61 0.60 -25.01
N ASP A 3 -1.30 -0.40 -24.48
CA ASP A 3 -2.23 -0.19 -23.37
C ASP A 3 -1.44 0.33 -22.16
N LYS A 4 -1.93 1.40 -21.53
CA LYS A 4 -1.24 2.00 -20.37
C LYS A 4 -1.22 1.00 -19.22
N ALA A 5 -0.06 0.74 -18.65
CA ALA A 5 0.05 -0.15 -17.49
C ALA A 5 -0.78 0.40 -16.32
N LYS A 6 -1.49 -0.48 -15.62
CA LYS A 6 -2.48 -0.16 -14.59
C LYS A 6 -1.93 -0.52 -13.22
N LEU A 7 -1.84 0.47 -12.34
CA LEU A 7 -1.49 0.26 -10.94
C LEU A 7 -2.67 0.54 -10.02
N LEU A 8 -2.85 -0.33 -9.02
CA LEU A 8 -3.77 -0.14 -7.91
C LEU A 8 -2.99 0.26 -6.65
N VAL A 9 -3.38 1.37 -6.02
CA VAL A 9 -3.06 1.62 -4.62
C VAL A 9 -4.27 1.22 -3.80
N LEU A 10 -4.18 0.05 -3.15
CA LEU A 10 -5.25 -0.52 -2.32
C LEU A 10 -4.91 -0.27 -0.86
N TYR A 11 -5.83 0.29 -0.08
CA TYR A 11 -5.54 0.52 1.34
C TYR A 11 -6.68 0.21 2.30
N HIS A 12 -6.33 0.02 3.56
CA HIS A 12 -7.23 0.18 4.69
C HIS A 12 -6.76 1.37 5.53
N SER A 13 -7.66 2.20 6.07
CA SER A 13 -7.30 3.26 7.01
C SER A 13 -8.43 3.54 7.99
N SER A 14 -8.13 3.51 9.29
CA SER A 14 -9.10 3.84 10.34
C SER A 14 -9.12 5.33 10.68
N TYR A 15 -7.96 6.00 10.69
CA TYR A 15 -7.81 7.40 11.11
C TYR A 15 -7.15 8.30 10.03
N GLY A 16 -7.05 7.83 8.78
CA GLY A 16 -6.56 8.63 7.66
C GLY A 16 -5.05 8.65 7.42
N HIS A 17 -4.23 8.10 8.33
CA HIS A 17 -2.76 8.06 8.17
C HIS A 17 -2.34 7.25 6.93
N THR A 18 -2.82 6.01 6.84
CA THR A 18 -2.55 5.13 5.69
C THR A 18 -3.17 5.67 4.40
N GLU A 19 -4.37 6.27 4.47
CA GLU A 19 -4.98 6.96 3.32
C GLU A 19 -4.08 8.08 2.79
N THR A 20 -3.52 8.90 3.69
CA THR A 20 -2.61 9.99 3.32
C THR A 20 -1.39 9.45 2.59
N LEU A 21 -0.78 8.38 3.08
CA LEU A 21 0.31 7.70 2.38
C LEU A 21 -0.13 7.11 1.05
N ALA A 22 -1.34 6.56 0.94
CA ALA A 22 -1.87 6.01 -0.30
C ALA A 22 -1.95 7.07 -1.41
N TYR A 23 -2.36 8.30 -1.07
CA TYR A 23 -2.37 9.40 -2.04
C TYR A 23 -0.97 9.91 -2.38
N ALA A 24 -0.01 9.87 -1.45
CA ALA A 24 1.39 10.14 -1.74
C ALA A 24 2.01 9.08 -2.68
N MET A 25 1.70 7.79 -2.46
CA MET A 25 2.06 6.70 -3.39
C MET A 25 1.49 6.97 -4.78
N ALA A 26 0.20 7.27 -4.87
CA ALA A 26 -0.47 7.55 -6.13
C ALA A 26 0.12 8.79 -6.84
N HIS A 27 0.53 9.82 -6.08
CA HIS A 27 1.27 10.95 -6.62
C HIS A 27 2.59 10.50 -7.27
N GLY A 28 3.37 9.67 -6.58
CA GLY A 28 4.58 9.06 -7.12
C GLY A 28 4.35 8.27 -8.41
N VAL A 29 3.30 7.45 -8.44
CA VAL A 29 2.94 6.66 -9.63
C VAL A 29 2.60 7.56 -10.82
N ARG A 30 1.83 8.64 -10.60
CA ARG A 30 1.42 9.59 -11.66
C ARG A 30 2.58 10.33 -12.31
N ALA A 31 3.73 10.40 -11.65
CA ALA A 31 4.92 11.02 -12.22
C ALA A 31 5.59 10.17 -13.32
N VAL A 32 5.15 8.92 -13.53
CA VAL A 32 5.62 8.06 -14.62
C VAL A 32 4.64 8.09 -15.78
N GLU A 33 5.15 8.41 -16.98
CA GLU A 33 4.35 8.43 -18.21
C GLU A 33 3.80 7.04 -18.57
N ASP A 34 2.65 7.02 -19.25
CA ASP A 34 1.94 5.82 -19.72
C ASP A 34 1.54 4.82 -18.64
N ILE A 35 1.36 5.30 -17.40
CA ILE A 35 0.77 4.52 -16.32
C ILE A 35 -0.54 5.16 -15.86
N ARG A 36 -1.54 4.31 -15.63
CA ARG A 36 -2.79 4.68 -14.96
C ARG A 36 -2.74 4.19 -13.52
N VAL A 37 -2.95 5.10 -12.56
CA VAL A 37 -3.14 4.71 -11.14
C VAL A 37 -4.60 4.82 -10.73
N THR A 38 -5.08 3.83 -9.98
CA THR A 38 -6.37 3.87 -9.28
C THR A 38 -6.11 3.76 -7.79
N VAL A 39 -6.82 4.54 -6.98
CA VAL A 39 -6.77 4.43 -5.51
C VAL A 39 -8.09 3.85 -5.03
N LYS A 40 -8.05 2.75 -4.30
CA LYS A 40 -9.25 2.11 -3.70
C LYS A 40 -9.00 1.73 -2.25
N ARG A 41 -10.08 1.55 -1.50
CA ARG A 41 -10.02 1.04 -0.13
C ARG A 41 -10.68 -0.32 0.00
N VAL A 42 -10.28 -1.11 0.98
CA VAL A 42 -10.99 -2.35 1.34
C VAL A 42 -12.28 -2.02 2.12
N PRO A 43 -13.28 -2.92 2.11
CA PRO A 43 -14.46 -2.79 2.96
C PRO A 43 -14.09 -2.73 4.44
N GLU A 44 -14.89 -2.02 5.21
CA GLU A 44 -14.80 -2.03 6.67
C GLU A 44 -15.54 -3.24 7.26
N LEU A 45 -15.07 -3.72 8.41
CA LEU A 45 -15.70 -4.81 9.18
C LEU A 45 -16.44 -4.29 10.43
N MET A 46 -16.08 -3.09 10.90
CA MET A 46 -16.74 -2.40 12.00
C MET A 46 -17.99 -1.63 11.51
N PRO A 47 -19.12 -1.68 12.22
CA PRO A 47 -20.27 -0.83 11.90
C PRO A 47 -19.92 0.66 12.00
N ASP A 48 -20.49 1.48 11.11
CA ASP A 48 -20.22 2.92 11.01
C ASP A 48 -20.43 3.66 12.34
N GLU A 49 -21.44 3.28 13.12
CA GLU A 49 -21.74 3.85 14.43
C GLU A 49 -20.63 3.58 15.47
N VAL A 50 -20.01 2.40 15.41
CA VAL A 50 -18.90 2.02 16.30
C VAL A 50 -17.63 2.74 15.88
N MET A 51 -17.40 2.88 14.57
CA MET A 51 -16.30 3.69 14.05
C MET A 51 -16.41 5.15 14.48
N ALA A 52 -17.59 5.76 14.29
CA ALA A 52 -17.84 7.15 14.63
C ALA A 52 -17.64 7.39 16.14
N ALA A 53 -18.14 6.48 16.98
CA ALA A 53 -17.94 6.55 18.43
C ALA A 53 -16.46 6.42 18.84
N ALA A 54 -15.64 5.70 18.06
CA ALA A 54 -14.20 5.56 18.26
C ALA A 54 -13.38 6.72 17.62
N GLY A 55 -14.03 7.72 17.01
CA GLY A 55 -13.35 8.81 16.32
C GLY A 55 -12.67 8.39 15.01
N MET A 56 -13.02 7.24 14.45
CA MET A 56 -12.50 6.78 13.17
C MET A 56 -13.11 7.57 12.01
N LYS A 57 -12.36 7.67 10.92
CA LYS A 57 -12.81 8.29 9.68
C LYS A 57 -13.73 7.34 8.92
N VAL A 58 -15.03 7.59 9.00
CA VAL A 58 -16.08 6.83 8.31
C VAL A 58 -16.08 7.14 6.81
N GLU A 59 -16.20 8.42 6.45
CA GLU A 59 -16.24 8.86 5.06
C GLU A 59 -14.84 9.00 4.47
N GLN A 60 -14.58 8.26 3.39
CA GLN A 60 -13.31 8.28 2.68
C GLN A 60 -13.55 8.37 1.16
N PRO A 61 -12.77 9.18 0.43
CA PRO A 61 -12.98 9.49 -0.98
C PRO A 61 -12.72 8.30 -1.92
N ALA A 62 -11.91 7.33 -1.51
CA ALA A 62 -11.59 6.18 -2.34
C ALA A 62 -12.79 5.20 -2.38
N PRO A 63 -13.19 4.71 -3.56
CA PRO A 63 -14.22 3.70 -3.66
C PRO A 63 -13.75 2.37 -3.07
N ILE A 64 -14.71 1.52 -2.70
CA ILE A 64 -14.44 0.18 -2.20
C ILE A 64 -13.96 -0.71 -3.36
N ALA A 65 -12.93 -1.51 -3.11
CA ALA A 65 -12.43 -2.50 -4.05
C ALA A 65 -13.23 -3.80 -3.99
N ASP A 66 -13.32 -4.48 -5.13
CA ASP A 66 -13.78 -5.86 -5.22
C ASP A 66 -12.55 -6.80 -5.29
N PRO A 67 -12.50 -7.94 -4.57
CA PRO A 67 -11.34 -8.83 -4.65
C PRO A 67 -11.03 -9.35 -6.06
N SER A 68 -12.04 -9.53 -6.93
CA SER A 68 -11.87 -10.08 -8.28
C SER A 68 -11.17 -9.11 -9.24
N GLU A 69 -11.33 -7.81 -9.04
CA GLU A 69 -10.78 -6.78 -9.93
C GLU A 69 -9.26 -6.63 -9.79
N LEU A 70 -8.64 -7.26 -8.78
CA LEU A 70 -7.18 -7.27 -8.63
C LEU A 70 -6.47 -7.81 -9.89
N ALA A 71 -7.13 -8.71 -10.63
CA ALA A 71 -6.60 -9.26 -11.88
C ALA A 71 -6.44 -8.22 -13.00
N ASP A 72 -7.20 -7.12 -12.94
CA ASP A 72 -7.24 -6.07 -13.97
C ASP A 72 -6.07 -5.09 -13.90
N TYR A 73 -5.22 -5.21 -12.86
CA TYR A 73 -4.06 -4.35 -12.64
C TYR A 73 -2.76 -5.10 -12.92
N ASP A 74 -1.74 -4.39 -13.36
CA ASP A 74 -0.39 -4.92 -13.62
C ASP A 74 0.48 -4.88 -12.36
N GLY A 75 0.08 -4.09 -11.37
CA GLY A 75 0.66 -4.11 -10.04
C GLY A 75 -0.25 -3.50 -8.97
N ILE A 76 0.01 -3.90 -7.74
CA ILE A 76 -0.81 -3.59 -6.57
C ILE A 76 0.11 -3.14 -5.43
N ILE A 77 -0.14 -1.94 -4.92
CA ILE A 77 0.54 -1.35 -3.77
C ILE A 77 -0.43 -1.39 -2.58
N ILE A 78 -0.14 -2.23 -1.59
CA ILE A 78 -1.01 -2.47 -0.42
C ILE A 78 -0.61 -1.56 0.74
N GLY A 79 -1.56 -0.77 1.23
CA GLY A 79 -1.44 0.03 2.44
C GLY A 79 -2.27 -0.53 3.58
N THR A 80 -1.66 -0.83 4.73
CA THR A 80 -2.42 -1.24 5.92
C THR A 80 -1.83 -0.61 7.18
N PRO A 81 -2.64 -0.13 8.14
CA PRO A 81 -2.12 0.14 9.47
C PRO A 81 -1.70 -1.18 10.12
N THR A 82 -0.70 -1.12 10.99
CA THR A 82 -0.26 -2.29 11.77
C THR A 82 -1.32 -2.69 12.80
N ARG A 83 -1.45 -3.99 13.02
CA ARG A 83 -2.05 -4.60 14.21
C ARG A 83 -1.06 -5.63 14.74
N PHE A 84 -0.31 -5.24 15.77
CA PHE A 84 0.70 -6.08 16.41
C PHE A 84 1.72 -6.70 15.42
N GLY A 85 2.21 -5.91 14.46
CA GLY A 85 3.19 -6.37 13.47
C GLY A 85 2.60 -7.14 12.29
N ASN A 86 1.26 -7.18 12.16
CA ASN A 86 0.55 -7.75 11.02
C ASN A 86 -0.32 -6.68 10.32
N MET A 87 -0.85 -7.05 9.16
CA MET A 87 -1.92 -6.29 8.52
C MET A 87 -3.18 -6.21 9.38
N SER A 88 -4.01 -5.21 9.13
CA SER A 88 -5.33 -5.09 9.73
C SER A 88 -6.27 -6.24 9.32
N SER A 89 -7.26 -6.54 10.15
CA SER A 89 -8.24 -7.60 9.86
C SER A 89 -9.06 -7.30 8.62
N GLN A 90 -9.37 -6.03 8.33
CA GLN A 90 -10.04 -5.59 7.12
C GLN A 90 -9.25 -5.96 5.86
N MET A 91 -7.94 -5.68 5.87
CA MET A 91 -7.05 -6.06 4.76
C MET A 91 -6.92 -7.58 4.65
N ARG A 92 -6.79 -8.30 5.78
CA ARG A 92 -6.71 -9.77 5.80
C ARG A 92 -7.97 -10.40 5.23
N TYR A 93 -9.15 -9.96 5.69
CA TYR A 93 -10.45 -10.45 5.23
C TYR A 93 -10.68 -10.20 3.73
N PHE A 94 -10.24 -9.04 3.22
CA PHE A 94 -10.28 -8.76 1.79
C PHE A 94 -9.39 -9.74 1.00
N LEU A 95 -8.14 -9.96 1.45
CA LEU A 95 -7.21 -10.87 0.79
C LEU A 95 -7.60 -12.35 0.94
N ASP A 96 -8.32 -12.74 1.99
CA ASP A 96 -8.83 -14.11 2.16
C ASP A 96 -9.86 -14.49 1.08
N GLN A 97 -10.52 -13.50 0.47
CA GLN A 97 -11.47 -13.71 -0.63
C GLN A 97 -10.80 -13.91 -1.99
N THR A 98 -9.47 -13.78 -2.07
CA THR A 98 -8.71 -13.90 -3.33
C THR A 98 -8.33 -15.34 -3.69
N GLY A 99 -8.89 -16.34 -2.99
CA GLY A 99 -8.70 -17.77 -3.28
C GLY A 99 -8.95 -18.16 -4.75
N PRO A 100 -10.02 -17.68 -5.41
CA PRO A 100 -10.23 -17.93 -6.83
C PRO A 100 -9.14 -17.36 -7.75
N LEU A 101 -8.63 -16.15 -7.44
CA LEU A 101 -7.53 -15.54 -8.19
C LEU A 101 -6.23 -16.32 -8.03
N TRP A 102 -5.96 -16.78 -6.80
CA TRP A 102 -4.83 -17.64 -6.49
C TRP A 102 -4.89 -18.94 -7.29
N ALA A 103 -6.04 -19.63 -7.27
CA ALA A 103 -6.22 -20.89 -7.99
C ALA A 103 -6.08 -20.74 -9.51
N ALA A 104 -6.48 -19.58 -10.06
CA ALA A 104 -6.34 -19.26 -11.48
C ALA A 104 -4.93 -18.75 -11.86
N GLY A 105 -4.05 -18.51 -10.89
CA GLY A 105 -2.74 -17.87 -11.15
C GLY A 105 -2.85 -16.42 -11.64
N ALA A 106 -3.98 -15.75 -11.38
CA ALA A 106 -4.32 -14.47 -12.00
C ALA A 106 -3.42 -13.30 -11.57
N LEU A 107 -2.66 -13.46 -10.47
CA LEU A 107 -1.74 -12.44 -9.97
C LEU A 107 -0.26 -12.77 -10.20
N ILE A 108 0.04 -13.91 -10.84
CA ILE A 108 1.41 -14.34 -11.11
C ILE A 108 2.10 -13.30 -12.02
N GLY A 109 3.33 -12.92 -11.67
CA GLY A 109 4.15 -11.99 -12.46
C GLY A 109 3.82 -10.50 -12.27
N LYS A 110 2.66 -10.17 -11.68
CA LYS A 110 2.29 -8.78 -11.36
C LYS A 110 3.17 -8.20 -10.27
N VAL A 111 3.35 -6.87 -10.27
CA VAL A 111 4.17 -6.19 -9.27
C VAL A 111 3.41 -6.01 -7.96
N GLY A 112 4.00 -6.44 -6.85
CA GLY A 112 3.46 -6.26 -5.50
C GLY A 112 4.35 -5.33 -4.68
N SER A 113 3.74 -4.39 -3.94
CA SER A 113 4.49 -3.52 -3.02
C SER A 113 3.63 -3.18 -1.80
N VAL A 114 4.26 -2.77 -0.69
CA VAL A 114 3.57 -2.59 0.59
C VAL A 114 4.06 -1.34 1.32
N PHE A 115 3.16 -0.68 2.04
CA PHE A 115 3.45 0.39 2.98
C PHE A 115 2.56 0.29 4.23
N THR A 116 2.97 0.94 5.32
CA THR A 116 2.30 0.79 6.61
C THR A 116 2.16 2.08 7.43
N SER A 117 1.34 2.02 8.47
CA SER A 117 1.28 3.04 9.53
C SER A 117 1.37 2.33 10.88
N THR A 118 2.16 2.88 11.79
CA THR A 118 2.39 2.33 13.14
C THR A 118 2.20 3.40 14.19
N SER A 119 1.87 3.04 15.42
CA SER A 119 1.76 4.01 16.51
C SER A 119 3.14 4.52 16.96
N THR A 120 4.01 3.62 17.40
CA THR A 120 5.32 3.95 18.00
C THR A 120 6.51 3.37 17.24
N GLY A 121 6.32 2.99 15.97
CA GLY A 121 7.34 2.28 15.17
C GLY A 121 7.35 0.76 15.35
N GLY A 122 6.72 0.25 16.41
CA GLY A 122 6.52 -1.20 16.58
C GLY A 122 5.76 -1.80 15.39
N GLY A 123 6.41 -2.67 14.64
CA GLY A 123 5.85 -3.32 13.46
C GLY A 123 6.05 -2.57 12.13
N ASN A 124 6.89 -1.53 12.08
CA ASN A 124 7.12 -0.76 10.84
C ASN A 124 7.70 -1.63 9.72
N GLU A 125 8.54 -2.60 10.08
CA GLU A 125 9.11 -3.58 9.17
C GLU A 125 8.26 -4.86 9.08
N THR A 126 7.92 -5.45 10.22
CA THR A 126 7.27 -6.77 10.25
C THR A 126 5.88 -6.78 9.63
N THR A 127 5.13 -5.67 9.71
CA THR A 127 3.83 -5.56 9.02
C THR A 127 4.01 -5.69 7.51
N ILE A 128 5.05 -5.07 6.96
CA ILE A 128 5.34 -5.09 5.53
C ILE A 128 5.80 -6.49 5.12
N VAL A 129 6.77 -7.05 5.86
CA VAL A 129 7.32 -8.38 5.62
C VAL A 129 6.23 -9.46 5.66
N THR A 130 5.31 -9.39 6.62
CA THR A 130 4.22 -10.37 6.73
C THR A 130 3.21 -10.27 5.59
N VAL A 131 2.95 -9.07 5.06
CA VAL A 131 2.15 -8.90 3.83
C VAL A 131 2.86 -9.50 2.62
N HIS A 132 4.19 -9.39 2.54
CA HIS A 132 4.95 -9.98 1.43
C HIS A 132 4.74 -11.50 1.30
N HIS A 133 4.53 -12.24 2.40
CA HIS A 133 4.17 -13.65 2.32
C HIS A 133 2.91 -13.88 1.47
N THR A 134 1.87 -13.05 1.65
CA THR A 134 0.63 -13.15 0.85
C THR A 134 0.88 -12.82 -0.62
N LEU A 135 1.71 -11.80 -0.89
CA LEU A 135 2.08 -11.44 -2.26
C LEU A 135 2.86 -12.57 -2.97
N MET A 136 3.79 -13.20 -2.26
CA MET A 136 4.57 -14.33 -2.80
C MET A 136 3.70 -15.57 -3.05
N HIS A 137 2.73 -15.86 -2.19
CA HIS A 137 1.76 -16.94 -2.42
C HIS A 137 0.93 -16.72 -3.70
N HIS A 138 0.70 -15.46 -4.08
CA HIS A 138 0.06 -15.06 -5.34
C HIS A 138 1.02 -15.01 -6.54
N GLY A 139 2.31 -15.31 -6.35
CA GLY A 139 3.32 -15.31 -7.41
C GLY A 139 3.73 -13.90 -7.89
N MET A 140 3.52 -12.88 -7.06
CA MET A 140 3.84 -11.50 -7.43
C MET A 140 5.34 -11.18 -7.31
N VAL A 141 5.81 -10.25 -8.13
CA VAL A 141 7.15 -9.68 -8.03
C VAL A 141 7.17 -8.59 -6.96
N VAL A 142 7.81 -8.86 -5.82
CA VAL A 142 7.83 -7.93 -4.67
C VAL A 142 8.86 -6.82 -4.87
N VAL A 143 8.42 -5.56 -4.75
CA VAL A 143 9.24 -4.34 -4.87
C VAL A 143 9.15 -3.52 -3.58
N GLY A 144 10.29 -3.22 -2.95
CA GLY A 144 10.39 -2.40 -1.75
C GLY A 144 10.71 -0.93 -2.02
N LEU A 145 11.38 -0.29 -1.05
CA LEU A 145 11.84 1.09 -1.12
C LEU A 145 13.38 1.12 -1.08
N PRO A 146 14.07 1.44 -2.19
CA PRO A 146 15.53 1.42 -2.21
C PRO A 146 16.15 2.58 -1.42
N TYR A 147 17.35 2.38 -0.88
CA TYR A 147 18.13 3.42 -0.17
C TYR A 147 18.58 4.61 -1.03
N SER A 148 18.34 4.57 -2.35
CA SER A 148 18.46 5.76 -3.19
C SER A 148 17.37 6.81 -2.92
N ALA A 149 16.34 6.47 -2.15
CA ALA A 149 15.39 7.44 -1.59
C ALA A 149 16.11 8.30 -0.51
N PRO A 150 16.30 9.61 -0.73
CA PRO A 150 17.19 10.43 0.11
C PRO A 150 16.78 10.50 1.59
N ASP A 151 15.47 10.47 1.87
CA ASP A 151 14.93 10.56 3.22
C ASP A 151 14.99 9.21 3.97
N LEU A 152 15.34 8.08 3.33
CA LEU A 152 15.36 6.77 3.99
C LEU A 152 16.52 6.63 4.99
N PRO A 153 17.79 6.94 4.64
CA PRO A 153 18.91 6.83 5.57
C PRO A 153 18.98 7.96 6.60
N ASP A 154 18.15 9.00 6.47
CA ASP A 154 18.12 10.10 7.42
C ASP A 154 17.65 9.61 8.81
N VAL A 155 18.35 10.01 9.87
CA VAL A 155 18.02 9.68 11.26
C VAL A 155 17.93 10.93 12.16
N SER A 156 17.91 12.11 11.54
CA SER A 156 17.79 13.40 12.24
C SER A 156 16.41 13.64 12.88
N GLU A 157 15.38 12.91 12.44
CA GLU A 157 14.03 12.96 13.00
C GLU A 157 13.40 11.57 13.08
N VAL A 158 12.43 11.41 13.99
CA VAL A 158 11.60 10.21 14.07
C VAL A 158 10.70 10.13 12.84
N LYS A 159 10.82 9.03 12.09
CA LYS A 159 10.00 8.71 10.93
C LYS A 159 9.76 7.22 10.77
N GLY A 160 8.67 6.87 10.12
CA GLY A 160 8.42 5.54 9.59
C GLY A 160 9.11 5.30 8.25
N GLY A 161 9.08 4.05 7.82
CA GLY A 161 9.67 3.57 6.59
C GLY A 161 10.93 2.73 6.83
N SER A 162 11.12 1.77 5.94
CA SER A 162 12.22 0.81 5.92
C SER A 162 12.54 0.47 4.46
N PRO A 163 13.64 -0.26 4.16
CA PRO A 163 13.86 -0.73 2.80
C PRO A 163 12.77 -1.69 2.29
N TYR A 164 11.98 -2.29 3.19
CA TYR A 164 10.84 -3.13 2.80
C TYR A 164 9.68 -2.33 2.22
N GLY A 165 9.54 -1.06 2.63
CA GLY A 165 8.49 -0.15 2.17
C GLY A 165 8.36 1.08 3.06
N ALA A 166 7.71 2.11 2.55
CA ALA A 166 7.44 3.35 3.24
C ALA A 166 6.49 3.11 4.42
N GLY A 167 6.57 4.01 5.40
CA GLY A 167 5.66 3.98 6.52
C GLY A 167 5.57 5.29 7.24
N THR A 168 4.63 5.39 8.16
CA THR A 168 4.45 6.56 9.03
C THR A 168 4.25 6.16 10.49
N ILE A 169 4.59 7.07 11.39
CA ILE A 169 4.39 6.94 12.83
C ILE A 169 3.26 7.88 13.27
N SER A 170 2.20 7.34 13.90
CA SER A 170 1.00 8.09 14.27
C SER A 170 0.97 8.58 15.72
N ALA A 171 2.00 8.30 16.52
CA ALA A 171 2.04 8.48 17.98
C ALA A 171 1.04 7.56 18.73
N PRO A 172 1.18 7.40 20.07
CA PRO A 172 0.29 6.57 20.90
C PRO A 172 -1.19 6.96 20.82
N ASP A 173 -1.49 8.24 20.69
CA ASP A 173 -2.83 8.81 20.66
C ASP A 173 -3.38 9.03 19.23
N GLY A 174 -2.58 8.72 18.20
CA GLY A 174 -2.96 8.94 16.81
C GLY A 174 -2.88 10.40 16.35
N SER A 175 -2.28 11.30 17.13
CA SER A 175 -2.24 12.74 16.82
C SER A 175 -1.18 13.13 15.78
N ARG A 176 -0.12 12.33 15.60
CA ARG A 176 0.97 12.65 14.67
C ARG A 176 0.55 12.28 13.25
N THR A 177 0.47 13.29 12.39
CA THR A 177 0.26 13.08 10.94
C THR A 177 1.56 12.74 10.22
N PRO A 178 1.51 12.15 9.01
CA PRO A 178 2.71 11.87 8.23
C PRO A 178 3.60 13.10 8.04
N SER A 179 4.91 12.97 8.29
CA SER A 179 5.86 14.05 8.06
C SER A 179 6.19 14.19 6.56
N GLN A 180 6.77 15.32 6.16
CA GLN A 180 7.16 15.52 4.76
C GLN A 180 8.15 14.44 4.27
N LYS A 181 9.08 13.99 5.12
CA LYS A 181 10.00 12.90 4.79
C LYS A 181 9.26 11.58 4.54
N GLU A 182 8.26 11.26 5.35
CA GLU A 182 7.43 10.06 5.15
C GLU A 182 6.60 10.14 3.86
N LEU A 183 6.06 11.32 3.53
CA LEU A 183 5.33 11.57 2.28
C LEU A 183 6.25 11.47 1.06
N ASN A 184 7.46 12.01 1.14
CA ASN A 184 8.48 11.90 0.10
C ASN A 184 8.87 10.43 -0.14
N LEU A 185 9.07 9.66 0.93
CA LEU A 185 9.37 8.22 0.83
C LEU A 185 8.24 7.45 0.16
N ALA A 186 6.98 7.76 0.52
CA ALA A 186 5.82 7.14 -0.12
C ALA A 186 5.72 7.51 -1.61
N SER A 187 5.89 8.78 -1.97
CA SER A 187 5.91 9.20 -3.37
C SER A 187 7.08 8.58 -4.14
N PHE A 188 8.26 8.45 -3.52
CA PHE A 188 9.40 7.79 -4.14
C PHE A 188 9.10 6.31 -4.43
N GLN A 189 8.53 5.59 -3.46
CA GLN A 189 8.16 4.18 -3.65
C GLN A 189 7.12 4.02 -4.75
N GLY A 190 6.07 4.85 -4.77
CA GLY A 190 5.07 4.84 -5.84
C GLY A 190 5.69 5.01 -7.23
N HIS A 191 6.59 5.98 -7.38
CA HIS A 191 7.34 6.19 -8.62
C HIS A 191 8.25 4.99 -8.97
N HIS A 192 8.92 4.41 -7.97
CA HIS A 192 9.80 3.25 -8.17
C HIS A 192 9.02 2.03 -8.66
N VAL A 193 7.91 1.70 -7.99
CA VAL A 193 7.01 0.60 -8.38
C VAL A 193 6.47 0.80 -9.80
N ALA A 194 6.06 2.02 -10.13
CA ALA A 194 5.60 2.38 -11.46
C ALA A 194 6.65 2.13 -12.54
N LYS A 195 7.90 2.55 -12.32
CA LYS A 195 9.01 2.28 -13.25
C LYS A 195 9.29 0.79 -13.45
N ILE A 196 9.23 -0.01 -12.38
CA ILE A 196 9.43 -1.46 -12.49
C ILE A 196 8.27 -2.11 -13.24
N THR A 197 7.03 -1.74 -12.91
CA THR A 197 5.83 -2.25 -13.58
C THR A 197 5.87 -1.95 -15.07
N LYS A 198 6.19 -0.71 -15.47
CA LYS A 198 6.33 -0.33 -16.89
C LYS A 198 7.31 -1.24 -17.62
N LYS A 199 8.48 -1.48 -17.02
CA LYS A 199 9.53 -2.32 -17.63
C LYS A 199 9.10 -3.77 -17.82
N LEU A 200 8.39 -4.34 -16.85
CA LEU A 200 7.91 -5.72 -16.95
C LEU A 200 6.83 -5.86 -18.02
N MET A 201 5.89 -4.92 -18.09
CA MET A 201 4.78 -4.97 -19.05
C MET A 201 5.21 -4.65 -20.49
N THR A 202 6.33 -3.97 -20.69
CA THR A 202 6.91 -3.76 -22.04
C THR A 202 7.73 -4.97 -22.55
N GLY A 203 7.93 -6.00 -21.72
CA GLY A 203 8.80 -7.15 -22.04
C GLY A 203 8.06 -8.42 -22.47
N GLU A 204 6.73 -8.40 -22.58
CA GLU A 204 5.90 -9.56 -22.97
C GLU A 204 5.60 -9.61 -24.49
N GLU A 205 6.45 -9.01 -25.34
CA GLU A 205 6.39 -9.21 -26.80
C GLU A 205 6.97 -10.55 -27.27
#